data_AF-A0A9E1PVH2-F1
#
_entry.id   AF-A0A9E1PVH2-F1
#
_cell.length_a   1.000
_cell.length_b   1.000
_cell.length_c   1.000
_cell.angle_alpha   90.00
_cell.angle_beta   90.00
_cell.angle_gamma   90.00
#
_symmetry.space_group_name_H-M   'P 1'
#
loop_
_entity.id
_entity.type
_entity.pdbx_description
1 polymer ?
#
loop_
_entity_poly.entity_id
_entity_poly.type
_entity_poly.pdbx_seq_one_letter_code
_entity_poly.pdbx_strand_id
1 'polypeptide(L)'
;GYIADTMFQGRRKTLSLLICTSGAIFLALMALVGPSWGVVIGMALAIGLSMTIASYASVLQTVAVESVPRAQAGSAVGGLMIGLSLGAMAGPPLFGAVIDFTGQFADGWLTTAAIVAFGLFILKFKYKEGAEQTH
;
A
#
# COMPACT_ATOMS: atom_id res chain seq x y z
N GLY A 1 4.91 13.13 -1.03
CA GLY A 1 4.66 14.53 -1.43
C GLY A 1 5.92 15.13 -2.02
N TYR A 2 6.59 16.02 -1.29
CA TYR A 2 7.69 16.85 -1.80
C TYR A 2 8.80 16.14 -2.62
N ILE A 3 9.38 15.05 -2.10
CA ILE A 3 10.43 14.30 -2.82
C ILE A 3 9.88 13.57 -4.07
N ALA A 4 8.65 13.07 -3.97
CA ALA A 4 7.98 12.41 -5.09
C ALA A 4 7.64 13.40 -6.21
N ASP A 5 7.22 14.62 -5.86
CA ASP A 5 6.86 15.66 -6.82
C ASP A 5 8.09 16.26 -7.51
N THR A 6 9.22 16.36 -6.81
CA THR A 6 10.46 16.94 -7.34
C THR A 6 11.30 15.97 -8.16
N MET A 7 11.27 14.67 -7.85
CA MET A 7 12.17 13.70 -8.46
C MET A 7 11.53 12.88 -9.62
N PHE A 8 10.20 12.80 -9.71
CA PHE A 8 9.53 11.83 -10.62
C PHE A 8 8.65 12.43 -11.73
N GLN A 9 8.69 13.75 -11.96
CA GLN A 9 8.14 14.44 -13.16
C GLN A 9 6.82 13.84 -13.72
N GLY A 10 5.82 13.62 -12.86
CA GLY A 10 4.49 13.17 -13.30
C GLY A 10 4.26 11.65 -13.44
N ARG A 11 5.25 10.78 -13.19
CA ARG A 11 5.10 9.31 -13.22
C ARG A 11 4.60 8.72 -11.90
N ARG A 12 3.38 9.09 -11.53
CA ARG A 12 2.72 8.77 -10.25
C ARG A 12 2.42 7.28 -10.07
N LYS A 13 2.20 6.55 -11.16
CA LYS A 13 2.10 5.09 -11.19
C LYS A 13 3.40 4.44 -10.73
N THR A 14 4.53 4.89 -11.26
CA THR A 14 5.85 4.34 -10.91
C THR A 14 6.16 4.56 -9.43
N LEU A 15 5.87 5.76 -8.91
CA LEU A 15 6.01 6.07 -7.48
C LEU A 15 5.11 5.19 -6.60
N SER A 16 3.83 5.06 -6.97
CA SER A 16 2.88 4.23 -6.23
C SER A 16 3.31 2.76 -6.21
N LEU A 17 3.78 2.25 -7.36
CA LEU A 17 4.31 0.89 -7.47
C LEU A 17 5.56 0.70 -6.61
N LEU A 18 6.50 1.65 -6.60
CA LEU A 18 7.72 1.55 -5.78
C LEU A 18 7.40 1.53 -4.28
N ILE A 19 6.53 2.43 -3.81
CA ILE A 19 6.14 2.52 -2.39
C ILE A 19 5.37 1.26 -1.96
N CYS A 20 4.44 0.79 -2.78
CA CYS A 20 3.67 -0.41 -2.45
C CYS A 20 4.55 -1.67 -2.51
N THR A 21 5.50 -1.74 -3.45
CA THR A 21 6.43 -2.87 -3.56
C THR A 21 7.38 -2.90 -2.37
N SER A 22 7.91 -1.76 -1.92
CA SER A 22 8.73 -1.70 -0.71
C SER A 22 7.94 -2.08 0.54
N GLY A 23 6.68 -1.63 0.66
CA GLY A 23 5.77 -2.05 1.73
C GLY A 23 5.53 -3.56 1.75
N ALA A 24 5.27 -4.18 0.59
CA ALA A 24 5.10 -5.63 0.47
C ALA A 24 6.37 -6.41 0.86
N ILE A 25 7.55 -5.91 0.47
CA ILE A 25 8.84 -6.49 0.87
C ILE A 25 9.02 -6.39 2.39
N PHE A 26 8.74 -5.24 3.02
CA PHE A 26 8.84 -5.11 4.47
C PHE A 26 7.87 -6.03 5.22
N LEU A 27 6.65 -6.22 4.70
CA LEU A 27 5.71 -7.21 5.25
C LEU A 27 6.23 -8.65 5.12
N ALA A 28 6.80 -9.01 3.97
CA ALA A 28 7.41 -10.33 3.81
C ALA A 28 8.62 -10.54 4.74
N LEU A 29 9.43 -9.49 4.96
CA LEU A 29 10.55 -9.52 5.90
C LEU A 29 10.11 -9.66 7.36
N MET A 30 8.91 -9.18 7.72
CA MET A 30 8.35 -9.42 9.05
C MET A 30 8.13 -10.91 9.36
N ALA A 31 7.94 -11.76 8.34
CA ALA A 31 7.83 -13.21 8.53
C ALA A 31 9.15 -13.87 8.97
N LEU A 32 10.30 -13.19 8.77
CA LEU A 32 11.63 -13.69 9.15
C LEU A 32 12.06 -13.24 10.56
N VAL A 33 11.22 -12.49 11.26
CA VAL A 33 11.52 -11.96 12.60
C VAL A 33 11.45 -13.10 13.63
N GLY A 34 12.63 -13.57 14.07
CA GLY A 34 12.79 -14.66 15.05
C GLY A 34 13.13 -14.21 16.49
N PRO A 35 13.22 -15.15 17.45
CA PRO A 35 13.17 -14.86 18.90
C PRO A 35 14.33 -14.04 19.49
N SER A 36 15.52 -14.04 18.87
CA SER A 36 16.74 -13.48 19.49
C SER A 36 17.00 -12.01 19.15
N TRP A 37 16.94 -11.64 17.86
CA TRP A 37 17.10 -10.26 17.38
C TRP A 37 15.78 -9.63 16.90
N GLY A 38 14.67 -10.34 17.08
CA GLY A 38 13.40 -10.00 16.44
C GLY A 38 12.81 -8.67 16.87
N VAL A 39 13.05 -8.22 18.11
CA VAL A 39 12.52 -6.93 18.57
C VAL A 39 13.18 -5.76 17.85
N VAL A 40 14.50 -5.79 17.68
CA VAL A 40 15.25 -4.71 17.00
C VAL A 40 14.94 -4.70 15.51
N ILE A 41 14.95 -5.87 14.87
CA ILE A 41 14.63 -6.02 13.44
C ILE A 41 13.16 -5.64 13.19
N GLY A 42 12.26 -6.09 14.05
CA GLY A 42 10.83 -5.76 13.99
C GLY A 42 10.58 -4.26 14.16
N MET A 43 11.25 -3.58 15.09
CA MET A 43 11.15 -2.12 15.24
C MET A 43 11.66 -1.39 14.00
N ALA A 44 12.81 -1.78 13.45
CA ALA A 44 13.33 -1.18 12.23
C ALA A 44 12.36 -1.36 11.04
N LEU A 45 11.80 -2.56 10.88
CA LEU A 45 10.80 -2.86 9.86
C LEU A 45 9.49 -2.09 10.09
N ALA A 46 9.04 -1.93 11.33
CA ALA A 46 7.83 -1.17 11.66
C ALA A 46 7.99 0.32 11.35
N ILE A 47 9.16 0.89 11.61
CA ILE A 47 9.49 2.27 11.23
C ILE A 47 9.49 2.40 9.69
N GLY A 48 10.12 1.45 8.99
CA GLY A 48 10.10 1.41 7.52
C GLY A 48 8.70 1.32 6.94
N LEU A 49 7.87 0.41 7.47
CA LEU A 49 6.46 0.26 7.13
C LEU A 49 5.67 1.55 7.36
N SER A 50 5.87 2.21 8.50
CA SER A 50 5.20 3.49 8.81
C SER A 50 5.53 4.58 7.78
N MET A 51 6.80 4.66 7.34
CA MET A 51 7.19 5.59 6.27
C MET A 51 6.52 5.26 4.93
N THR A 52 6.40 3.96 4.60
CA THR A 52 5.71 3.55 3.37
C THR A 52 4.22 3.88 3.41
N ILE A 53 3.55 3.66 4.55
CA ILE A 53 2.12 3.96 4.73
C ILE A 53 1.87 5.46 4.62
N ALA A 54 2.68 6.28 5.29
CA ALA A 54 2.58 7.74 5.22
C ALA A 54 2.78 8.26 3.78
N SER A 55 3.76 7.71 3.07
CA SER A 55 4.04 8.08 1.68
C SER A 55 2.89 7.68 0.75
N TYR A 56 2.41 6.44 0.87
CA TYR A 56 1.31 5.89 0.08
C TYR A 56 0.02 6.69 0.22
N ALA A 57 -0.36 7.04 1.46
CA ALA A 57 -1.60 7.79 1.73
C ALA A 57 -1.63 9.14 0.99
N SER A 58 -0.51 9.86 0.94
CA SER A 58 -0.42 11.13 0.21
C SER A 58 -0.54 10.94 -1.30
N VAL A 59 0.18 9.97 -1.87
CA VAL A 59 0.24 9.73 -3.32
C VAL A 59 -1.10 9.22 -3.85
N LEU A 60 -1.77 8.32 -3.13
CA LEU A 60 -3.09 7.81 -3.52
C LEU A 60 -4.14 8.91 -3.64
N GLN A 61 -4.17 9.84 -2.68
CA GLN A 61 -5.15 10.93 -2.70
C GLN A 61 -4.92 11.82 -3.92
N THR A 62 -3.66 12.12 -4.25
CA THR A 62 -3.34 12.92 -5.43
C THR A 62 -3.67 12.18 -6.72
N VAL A 63 -3.40 10.87 -6.80
CA VAL A 63 -3.77 10.02 -7.93
C VAL A 63 -5.29 9.96 -8.12
N ALA A 64 -6.06 9.79 -7.03
CA ALA A 64 -7.51 9.74 -7.09
C ALA A 64 -8.13 11.04 -7.65
N VAL A 65 -7.61 12.18 -7.23
CA VAL A 65 -8.07 13.50 -7.70
C VAL A 65 -7.73 13.72 -9.18
N GLU A 66 -6.57 13.27 -9.64
CA GLU A 66 -6.15 13.47 -11.05
C GLU A 66 -6.72 12.43 -12.02
N SER A 67 -7.20 11.30 -11.52
CA SER A 67 -7.78 10.25 -12.35
C SER A 67 -9.19 10.60 -12.86
N VAL A 68 -9.80 11.69 -12.37
CA VAL A 68 -11.17 12.09 -12.70
C VAL A 68 -11.26 13.57 -13.04
N PRO A 69 -12.31 14.01 -13.77
CA PRO A 69 -12.57 15.44 -13.96
C PRO A 69 -12.76 16.16 -12.62
N ARG A 70 -12.37 17.44 -12.54
CA ARG A 70 -12.42 18.24 -11.30
C ARG A 70 -13.79 18.22 -10.60
N ALA A 71 -14.88 18.17 -11.37
CA ALA A 71 -16.24 18.08 -10.85
C ALA A 71 -16.53 16.79 -10.06
N GLN A 72 -15.78 15.72 -10.31
CA GLN A 72 -15.93 14.41 -9.69
C GLN A 72 -14.81 14.08 -8.68
N ALA A 73 -13.86 14.99 -8.45
CA ALA A 73 -12.73 14.77 -7.54
C ALA A 73 -13.18 14.39 -6.12
N GLY A 74 -14.24 15.03 -5.61
CA GLY A 74 -14.81 14.70 -4.30
C GLY A 74 -15.32 13.26 -4.23
N SER A 75 -16.01 12.78 -5.27
CA SER A 75 -16.49 11.40 -5.36
C SER A 75 -15.36 10.38 -5.48
N ALA A 76 -14.30 10.71 -6.22
CA ALA A 76 -13.13 9.83 -6.34
C ALA A 76 -12.39 9.66 -5.01
N VAL A 77 -12.18 10.76 -4.27
CA VAL A 77 -11.60 10.71 -2.92
C VAL A 77 -12.53 9.97 -1.95
N GLY A 78 -13.84 10.20 -2.02
CA GLY A 78 -14.82 9.46 -1.23
C GLY A 78 -14.77 7.95 -1.48
N GLY A 79 -14.72 7.52 -2.75
CA GLY A 79 -14.57 6.12 -3.12
C GLY A 79 -13.26 5.51 -2.61
N LEU A 80 -12.16 6.25 -2.69
CA LEU A 80 -10.89 5.84 -2.10
C LEU A 80 -10.99 5.63 -0.58
N MET A 81 -11.64 6.55 0.14
CA MET A 81 -11.81 6.44 1.59
C MET A 81 -12.65 5.23 1.99
N ILE A 82 -13.73 4.93 1.25
CA ILE A 82 -14.53 3.72 1.49
C ILE A 82 -13.66 2.46 1.35
N GLY A 83 -12.83 2.39 0.29
CA GLY A 83 -11.90 1.28 0.10
C GLY A 83 -10.91 1.12 1.27
N LEU A 84 -10.34 2.23 1.74
CA LEU A 84 -9.42 2.24 2.89
C LEU A 84 -10.14 1.82 4.19
N SER A 85 -11.35 2.31 4.43
CA SER A 85 -12.16 1.94 5.61
C SER A 85 -12.51 0.45 5.60
N LEU A 86 -12.90 -0.11 4.46
CA LEU A 86 -13.18 -1.54 4.33
C LEU A 86 -11.91 -2.37 4.59
N GLY A 87 -10.77 -1.95 4.05
CA GLY A 87 -9.49 -2.60 4.32
C GLY A 87 -9.09 -2.56 5.79
N ALA A 88 -9.27 -1.40 6.45
CA ALA A 88 -8.99 -1.25 7.88
C ALA A 88 -9.92 -2.07 8.77
N MET A 89 -11.18 -2.24 8.35
CA MET A 89 -12.17 -3.05 9.07
C MET A 89 -11.91 -4.56 8.90
N ALA A 90 -11.61 -5.01 7.69
CA ALA A 90 -11.43 -6.43 7.39
C ALA A 90 -10.01 -6.95 7.69
N GLY A 91 -8.99 -6.07 7.60
CA GLY A 91 -7.58 -6.45 7.70
C GLY A 91 -7.21 -7.15 9.01
N PRO A 92 -7.41 -6.51 10.19
CA PRO A 92 -7.04 -7.12 11.47
C PRO A 92 -7.78 -8.44 11.78
N PRO A 93 -9.10 -8.58 11.55
CA PRO A 93 -9.78 -9.86 11.72
C PRO A 93 -9.26 -10.96 10.79
N LEU A 94 -8.99 -10.67 9.52
CA LEU A 94 -8.42 -11.65 8.59
C LEU A 94 -7.02 -12.08 9.00
N PHE A 95 -6.18 -11.13 9.44
CA PHE A 95 -4.84 -11.40 9.95
C PHE A 95 -4.89 -12.29 11.20
N GLY A 96 -5.75 -11.94 12.16
CA GLY A 96 -5.95 -12.72 13.38
C GLY A 96 -6.44 -14.13 13.08
N ALA A 97 -7.45 -14.27 12.21
CA ALA A 97 -7.98 -15.58 11.83
C ALA A 97 -6.90 -16.49 11.21
N VAL A 98 -6.04 -15.96 10.35
CA VAL A 98 -4.93 -16.75 9.76
C VAL A 98 -4.00 -17.26 10.86
N ILE A 99 -3.62 -16.40 11.80
CA ILE A 99 -2.75 -16.79 12.92
C ILE A 99 -3.43 -17.81 13.83
N ASP A 100 -4.73 -17.64 14.09
CA ASP A 100 -5.51 -18.56 14.92
C ASP A 100 -5.57 -19.96 14.28
N PHE A 101 -5.60 -20.06 12.94
CA PHE A 101 -5.59 -21.33 12.23
C PHE A 101 -4.20 -21.97 12.12
N THR A 102 -3.14 -21.19 11.87
CA THR A 102 -1.80 -21.74 11.63
C THR A 102 -0.90 -21.79 12.86
N GLY A 103 -1.23 -21.00 13.90
CA GLY A 103 -0.43 -20.82 15.09
C GLY A 103 0.86 -20.01 14.87
N GLN A 104 1.08 -19.46 13.67
CA GLN A 104 2.31 -18.75 13.31
C GLN A 104 2.05 -17.32 12.87
N PHE A 105 2.73 -16.36 13.52
CA PHE A 105 2.68 -14.95 13.12
C PHE A 105 3.22 -14.70 11.70
N ALA A 106 4.18 -15.52 11.25
CA ALA A 106 4.75 -15.44 9.92
C ALA A 106 3.68 -15.55 8.82
N ASP A 107 2.68 -16.43 9.00
CA ASP A 107 1.64 -16.66 8.01
C ASP A 107 0.67 -15.48 7.89
N GLY A 108 0.39 -14.78 9.00
CA GLY A 108 -0.38 -13.54 8.98
C GLY A 108 0.33 -12.45 8.16
N TRP A 109 1.64 -12.30 8.36
CA TRP A 109 2.47 -11.32 7.63
C TRP A 109 2.56 -11.67 6.14
N LEU A 110 2.76 -12.94 5.80
CA LEU A 110 2.80 -13.42 4.41
C LEU A 110 1.45 -13.27 3.71
N THR A 111 0.35 -13.54 4.40
CA THR A 111 -1.01 -13.34 3.86
C THR A 111 -1.26 -11.86 3.56
N THR A 112 -0.86 -10.96 4.46
CA THR A 112 -0.96 -9.51 4.23
C THR A 112 -0.08 -9.07 3.07
N ALA A 113 1.15 -9.57 2.99
CA ALA A 113 2.04 -9.31 1.87
C ALA A 113 1.43 -9.80 0.54
N ALA A 114 0.78 -10.97 0.53
CA ALA A 114 0.11 -11.52 -0.65
C ALA A 114 -1.08 -10.65 -1.10
N ILE A 115 -1.90 -10.16 -0.16
CA ILE A 115 -3.01 -9.24 -0.47
C ILE A 115 -2.48 -7.93 -1.09
N VAL A 116 -1.42 -7.36 -0.51
CA VAL A 116 -0.77 -6.16 -1.05
C VAL A 116 -0.15 -6.44 -2.43
N ALA A 117 0.50 -7.59 -2.61
CA ALA A 117 1.06 -8.01 -3.89
C ALA A 117 -0.02 -8.20 -4.98
N PHE A 118 -1.19 -8.70 -4.59
CA PHE A 118 -2.33 -8.79 -5.49
C PHE A 118 -2.87 -7.40 -5.89
N GLY A 119 -2.98 -6.47 -4.93
CA GLY A 119 -3.32 -5.07 -5.22
C GLY A 119 -2.31 -4.40 -6.15
N LEU A 120 -1.02 -4.64 -5.93
CA LEU A 120 0.08 -4.21 -6.81
C LEU A 120 -0.05 -4.78 -8.22
N PHE A 121 -0.42 -6.05 -8.35
CA PHE A 121 -0.66 -6.68 -9.65
C PHE A 121 -1.80 -5.97 -10.39
N ILE A 122 -2.93 -5.75 -9.72
CA ILE A 122 -4.05 -5.00 -10.32
C ILE A 122 -3.60 -3.60 -10.72
N LEU A 123 -2.90 -2.87 -9.85
CA LEU A 123 -2.42 -1.52 -10.15
C LEU A 123 -1.46 -1.53 -11.35
N LYS A 124 -0.52 -2.47 -11.43
CA LYS A 124 0.44 -2.55 -12.52
C LYS A 124 -0.23 -2.79 -13.87
N PHE A 125 -1.18 -3.73 -13.92
CA PHE A 125 -1.79 -4.21 -15.17
C PHE A 125 -3.05 -3.45 -15.59
N LYS A 126 -3.86 -2.96 -14.65
CA LYS A 126 -5.14 -2.31 -14.94
C LYS A 126 -5.09 -0.78 -14.88
N TYR A 127 -4.16 -0.19 -14.13
CA TYR A 127 -4.02 1.27 -14.11
C TYR A 127 -3.22 1.73 -15.33
N LYS A 128 -3.87 2.46 -16.24
CA LYS A 128 -3.18 3.25 -17.26
C LYS A 128 -3.12 4.69 -16.76
N GLU A 129 -1.91 5.22 -16.60
CA GLU A 129 -1.75 6.67 -16.43
C GLU A 129 -2.36 7.36 -17.63
N GLY A 130 -3.21 8.36 -17.36
CA GLY A 130 -3.80 9.29 -18.31
C GLY A 130 -3.85 8.80 -19.76
N ALA A 131 -5.04 8.39 -20.19
CA ALA A 131 -5.43 8.66 -21.57
C ALA A 131 -5.02 10.11 -21.86
N GLU A 132 -4.22 10.29 -22.91
CA GLU A 132 -4.00 11.58 -23.54
C GLU A 132 -5.30 12.39 -23.46
N GLN A 133 -5.26 13.50 -22.74
CA GLN A 133 -6.16 14.60 -23.04
C GLN A 133 -5.65 15.23 -24.34
N THR A 134 -5.75 14.49 -25.45
CA THR A 134 -5.65 15.06 -26.79
C THR A 134 -7.06 15.45 -27.23
N HIS A 135 -7.27 16.77 -27.13
CA HIS A 135 -8.25 17.60 -27.84
C HIS A 135 -9.74 17.46 -27.48
#